data_AF-A0AAJ0X916-F1
#
_entry.id   AF-A0AAJ0X916-F1
#
_cell.length_a   1.000
_cell.length_b   1.000
_cell.length_c   1.000
_cell.angle_alpha   90.00
_cell.angle_beta   90.00
_cell.angle_gamma   90.00
#
_symmetry.space_group_name_H-M   'P 1'
#
loop_
_entity.id
_entity.type
_entity.pdbx_description
1 polymer ?
#
loop_
_entity_poly.entity_id
_entity_poly.type
_entity_poly.pdbx_seq_one_letter_code
_entity_poly.pdbx_strand_id
1 'polypeptide(L)' 'MSMQTQLMQALVEKIRSLPPERIAEVEDFVDFLKQRAQAKPHAPPAAREFPVISVGQWPEGLSLRREEIYGDDGR' A
#
# COMPACT_ATOMS: atom_id res chain seq x y z
N MET A 1 -19.48 32.49 0.26
CA MET A 1 -19.08 31.49 -0.75
C MET A 1 -18.20 30.49 -0.03
N SER A 2 -18.63 29.25 0.15
CA SER A 2 -17.89 28.24 0.93
C SER A 2 -16.60 27.84 0.20
N MET A 3 -15.52 27.67 0.96
CA MET A 3 -14.17 27.30 0.46
C MET A 3 -14.19 26.02 -0.40
N GLN A 4 -15.11 25.09 -0.11
CA GLN A 4 -15.35 23.89 -0.91
C GLN A 4 -15.77 24.22 -2.36
N THR A 5 -16.61 25.24 -2.55
CA THR A 5 -17.09 25.64 -3.87
C THR A 5 -15.95 26.20 -4.72
N GLN A 6 -15.03 26.95 -4.10
CA GLN A 6 -13.84 27.50 -4.76
C GLN A 6 -12.85 26.39 -5.16
N LEU A 7 -12.65 25.38 -4.30
CA LEU A 7 -11.83 24.23 -4.61
C LEU A 7 -12.40 23.41 -5.79
N MET A 8 -13.72 23.20 -5.81
CA MET A 8 -14.38 22.52 -6.94
C MET A 8 -14.20 23.29 -8.25
N GLN A 9 -14.39 24.61 -8.24
CA GLN A 9 -14.21 25.45 -9.42
C GLN A 9 -12.76 25.39 -9.94
N ALA A 10 -11.78 25.55 -9.06
CA ALA A 10 -10.36 25.47 -9.44
C ALA A 10 -9.97 24.09 -9.98
N LEU A 11 -10.58 23.00 -9.48
CA LEU A 11 -10.34 21.66 -10.00
C LEU A 11 -10.92 21.49 -11.41
N VAL A 12 -12.14 21.96 -11.65
CA VAL A 12 -12.79 21.91 -12.96
C VAL A 12 -11.99 22.69 -14.00
N GLU A 13 -11.47 23.87 -13.64
CA GLU A 13 -10.61 24.65 -14.54
C GLU A 13 -9.31 23.92 -14.89
N LYS A 14 -8.65 23.30 -13.91
CA LYS A 14 -7.45 22.48 -14.15
C LYS A 14 -7.73 21.32 -15.10
N ILE A 15 -8.85 20.62 -14.92
CA ILE A 15 -9.24 19.50 -15.78
C ILE A 15 -9.51 19.97 -17.22
N ARG A 16 -10.16 21.13 -17.38
CA ARG A 16 -10.41 21.72 -18.72
C ARG A 16 -9.14 22.18 -19.44
N SER A 17 -8.11 22.55 -18.68
CA SER A 17 -6.82 22.98 -19.25
C SER A 17 -5.92 21.81 -19.67
N LEU A 18 -6.32 20.56 -19.39
CA LEU A 18 -5.53 19.38 -19.75
C LEU A 18 -5.62 19.07 -21.25
N PRO A 19 -4.53 18.58 -21.85
CA PRO A 19 -4.54 18.02 -23.20
C PRO A 19 -5.47 16.80 -23.28
N PRO A 20 -6.15 16.58 -24.42
CA PRO A 20 -7.10 15.47 -24.59
C PRO A 20 -6.46 14.10 -24.38
N GLU A 21 -5.16 13.97 -24.64
CA GLU A 21 -4.40 12.73 -24.44
C GLU A 21 -4.27 12.35 -22.96
N ARG A 22 -4.39 13.32 -22.05
CA ARG A 22 -4.30 13.12 -20.59
C ARG A 22 -5.67 12.99 -19.92
N ILE A 23 -6.76 13.23 -20.65
CA ILE A 23 -8.12 13.11 -20.09
C ILE A 23 -8.39 11.66 -19.68
N ALA A 24 -8.04 10.69 -20.53
CA ALA A 24 -8.21 9.26 -20.22
C ALA A 24 -7.44 8.85 -18.95
N GLU A 25 -6.22 9.36 -18.75
CA GLU A 25 -5.42 9.08 -17.54
C GLU A 25 -6.06 9.67 -16.27
N VAL A 26 -6.70 10.84 -16.38
CA VAL A 26 -7.45 11.44 -15.27
C VAL A 26 -8.73 10.66 -14.99
N GLU A 27 -9.44 10.18 -16.00
CA GLU A 27 -10.61 9.32 -15.83
C GLU A 27 -10.24 8.03 -15.09
N ASP A 28 -9.19 7.34 -15.53
CA ASP A 28 -8.65 6.15 -14.86
C ASP A 28 -8.27 6.43 -13.40
N PHE A 29 -7.62 7.57 -13.13
CA PHE A 29 -7.25 7.95 -11.77
C PHE A 29 -8.46 8.25 -10.88
N VAL A 30 -9.50 8.89 -11.42
CA VAL A 30 -10.75 9.16 -10.69
C VAL A 30 -11.48 7.86 -10.39
N ASP A 31 -11.54 6.93 -11.33
CA ASP A 31 -12.15 5.63 -11.12
C ASP A 31 -11.36 4.78 -10.13
N PHE A 32 -10.03 4.85 -10.16
CA PHE A 32 -9.18 4.27 -9.11
C PHE A 32 -9.50 4.84 -7.71
N LEU A 33 -9.67 6.15 -7.57
CA LEU A 33 -10.02 6.76 -6.28
C LEU A 33 -11.40 6.31 -5.79
N LYS A 34 -12.40 6.18 -6.68
CA LYS A 34 -13.72 5.65 -6.34
C LYS A 34 -13.63 4.19 -5.89
N GLN A 35 -12.91 3.36 -6.63
CA GLN A 35 -12.69 1.96 -6.28
C GLN A 35 -12.01 1.84 -4.91
N ARG A 36 -11.00 2.66 -4.64
CA ARG A 36 -10.30 2.71 -3.35
C ARG A 36 -11.20 3.21 -2.20
N ALA A 37 -12.10 4.15 -2.45
CA ALA A 37 -13.04 4.63 -1.43
C ALA A 37 -14.13 3.61 -1.11
N GLN A 38 -14.55 2.82 -2.11
CA GLN A 38 -15.53 1.74 -1.94
C GLN A 38 -14.91 0.46 -1.38
N ALA A 39 -13.64 0.19 -1.69
CA ALA A 39 -12.85 -0.80 -0.98
C ALA A 39 -12.70 -0.31 0.46
N LYS A 40 -13.45 -0.92 1.38
CA LYS A 40 -13.18 -0.85 2.83
C LYS A 40 -11.67 -0.90 3.02
N PRO A 41 -11.06 -0.07 3.90
CA PRO A 41 -9.62 -0.08 4.13
C PRO A 41 -9.22 -1.54 4.24
N HIS A 42 -8.40 -1.99 3.29
CA HIS A 42 -7.96 -3.37 3.22
C HIS A 42 -7.57 -3.74 4.64
N ALA A 43 -8.37 -4.62 5.28
CA ALA A 43 -7.85 -5.37 6.40
C ALA A 43 -6.48 -5.88 5.92
N PRO A 44 -5.41 -5.76 6.73
CA PRO A 44 -4.09 -6.24 6.34
C PRO A 44 -4.32 -7.60 5.70
N PRO A 45 -3.86 -7.82 4.44
CA PRO A 45 -4.24 -9.00 3.68
C PRO A 45 -4.08 -10.18 4.61
N ALA A 46 -5.21 -10.79 5.01
CA ALA A 46 -5.22 -11.93 5.91
C ALA A 46 -4.17 -12.84 5.32
N ALA A 47 -3.09 -13.03 6.09
CA ALA A 47 -1.78 -13.43 5.61
C ALA A 47 -1.97 -14.28 4.37
N ARG A 48 -1.66 -13.71 3.18
CA ARG A 48 -1.60 -14.49 1.94
C ARG A 48 -1.03 -15.82 2.34
N GLU A 49 -1.71 -16.90 1.99
CA GLU A 49 -1.31 -18.28 2.28
C GLU A 49 0.12 -18.50 1.78
N PHE A 50 1.10 -18.02 2.54
CA PHE A 50 2.42 -18.56 2.59
C PHE A 50 2.15 -19.83 3.37
N PRO A 51 2.23 -21.01 2.73
CA PRO A 51 2.28 -22.24 3.49
C PRO A 51 3.56 -22.16 4.30
N VAL A 52 3.46 -21.56 5.48
CA VAL A 52 4.45 -21.70 6.54
C VAL A 52 4.32 -23.15 6.94
N ILE A 53 5.01 -24.01 6.20
CA ILE A 53 5.13 -25.42 6.57
C ILE A 53 5.77 -25.41 7.95
N SER A 54 5.02 -25.86 8.94
CA SER A 54 5.57 -26.06 10.27
C SER A 54 6.54 -27.24 10.15
N VAL A 55 7.84 -26.96 10.10
CA VAL A 55 8.92 -27.94 9.93
C VAL A 55 9.20 -28.76 11.22
N GLY A 56 8.20 -28.89 12.10
CA GLY A 56 8.32 -29.52 13.40
C GLY A 56 8.77 -28.57 14.51
N GLN A 57 8.91 -29.10 15.72
CA GLN A 57 9.45 -28.34 16.86
C GLN A 57 10.91 -28.00 16.61
N TRP A 58 11.28 -26.76 16.93
CA TRP A 58 12.68 -26.35 16.88
C TRP A 58 13.49 -27.16 17.92
N PRO A 59 14.64 -27.75 17.54
CA PRO A 59 15.45 -28.58 18.42
C PRO A 59 15.93 -27.82 19.66
N GLU A 60 15.93 -28.52 20.80
CA GLU A 60 16.43 -28.00 22.07
C GLU A 60 17.94 -27.73 21.98
N GLY A 61 18.36 -26.53 22.38
CA GLY A 61 19.77 -26.11 22.36
C GLY A 61 20.24 -25.48 21.04
N LEU A 62 19.40 -25.40 20.01
CA LEU A 62 19.68 -24.54 18.85
C LEU A 62 19.01 -23.19 19.06
N SER A 63 19.76 -22.12 18.82
CA SER A 63 19.32 -20.75 19.07
C SER A 63 19.73 -19.92 17.86
N LEU A 64 18.81 -19.09 17.37
CA LEU A 64 19.10 -18.16 16.27
C LEU A 64 19.64 -16.82 16.79
N ARG A 65 20.22 -16.82 17.99
CA ARG A 65 20.87 -15.63 18.55
C ARG A 65 22.05 -15.25 17.69
N ARG A 66 22.20 -13.95 17.46
CA ARG A 66 23.26 -13.39 16.61
C ARG A 66 24.63 -13.84 17.11
N GLU A 67 24.79 -13.88 18.42
CA GLU A 67 26.02 -14.24 19.12
C GLU A 67 26.41 -15.70 18.90
N GLU A 68 25.43 -16.58 18.67
CA GLU A 68 25.66 -18.01 18.38
C GLU A 68 25.82 -18.30 16.88
N ILE A 69 25.17 -17.50 16.01
CA ILE A 69 25.27 -17.66 14.54
C ILE A 69 26.56 -17.06 14.00
N TYR A 70 26.97 -15.89 14.49
CA TYR A 70 28.08 -15.11 13.93
C TYR A 70 29.29 -15.05 14.85
N GLY A 71 29.20 -15.60 16.07
CA GLY A 71 30.19 -15.37 17.12
C GLY A 71 30.07 -13.97 17.73
N ASP A 72 30.78 -13.75 18.84
CA ASP A 72 30.86 -12.44 19.55
C ASP A 72 31.61 -11.38 18.72
N ASP A 73 32.27 -11.80 17.65
CA ASP A 73 32.97 -11.02 16.64
C ASP A 73 32.01 -10.32 15.65
N GLY A 74 30.85 -9.87 16.15
CA GLY A 74 29.90 -9.00 15.45
C GLY A 74 30.43 -7.58 15.14
N ARG A 75 31.75 -7.41 14.97
CA ARG A 75 32.49 -6.20 14.62
C ARG A 75 33.69 -6.49 13.72
#